data_AF-A0A2E4LKW6-F1
#
_entry.id   AF-A0A2E4LKW6-F1
#
_cell.length_a   1.000
_cell.length_b   1.000
_cell.length_c   1.000
_cell.angle_alpha   90.00
_cell.angle_beta   90.00
_cell.angle_gamma   90.00
#
_symmetry.space_group_name_H-M   'P 1'
#
loop_
_entity.id
_entity.type
_entity.pdbx_description
1 polymer ?
#
loop_
_entity_poly.entity_id
_entity_poly.type
_entity_poly.pdbx_seq_one_letter_code
_entity_poly.pdbx_strand_id
1 'polypeptide(L)' 'MLMQYQVRVDDGEHSVVVESFDDLGQAIDCYVLQILALTQLFVEIQLVQLIGDDDECVPITSHSFI' A
#
# COMPACT_ATOMS: atom_id res chain seq x y z
N MET A 1 3.50 7.10 -20.98
CA MET A 1 3.92 6.66 -19.63
C MET A 1 2.78 5.85 -19.06
N LEU A 2 3.05 4.63 -18.59
CA LEU A 2 2.08 3.85 -17.83
C LEU A 2 2.10 4.39 -16.40
N MET A 3 0.93 4.66 -15.83
CA MET A 3 0.82 5.04 -14.42
C MET A 3 0.96 3.77 -13.58
N GLN A 4 1.86 3.79 -12.59
CA GLN A 4 2.06 2.70 -11.64
C GLN A 4 1.55 3.12 -10.26
N TYR A 5 0.82 2.22 -9.62
CA TYR A 5 0.28 2.40 -8.27
C TYR A 5 1.00 1.47 -7.30
N GLN A 6 1.11 1.87 -6.05
CA GLN A 6 1.74 1.07 -5.00
C GLN A 6 0.93 1.16 -3.71
N VAL A 7 0.76 0.04 -3.02
CA VAL A 7 0.21 -0.02 -1.66
C VAL A 7 1.37 -0.13 -0.69
N ARG A 8 1.46 0.81 0.24
CA ARG A 8 2.46 0.86 1.30
C ARG A 8 1.78 0.62 2.63
N VAL A 9 2.26 -0.36 3.37
CA VAL A 9 1.87 -0.57 4.77
C VAL A 9 2.96 0.06 5.61
N ASP A 10 2.63 1.04 6.43
CA ASP A 10 3.57 1.68 7.35
C ASP A 10 3.77 0.80 8.59
N ASP A 11 4.43 -0.34 8.36
CA ASP A 11 5.05 -1.19 9.37
C ASP A 11 6.59 -1.11 9.31
N GLY A 12 7.11 -0.22 8.44
CA GLY A 12 8.53 0.02 8.20
C GLY A 12 9.19 -0.84 7.14
N GLU A 13 8.56 -1.93 6.66
CA GLU A 13 9.25 -2.93 5.81
C GLU A 13 8.48 -3.38 4.56
N HIS A 14 7.14 -3.25 4.52
CA HIS A 14 6.35 -3.90 3.46
C HIS A 14 5.73 -2.93 2.45
N SER A 15 5.94 -3.20 1.16
CA SER A 15 5.27 -2.52 0.06
C SER A 15 4.93 -3.48 -1.08
N VAL A 16 3.81 -3.22 -1.77
CA VAL A 16 3.33 -4.03 -2.90
C VAL A 16 3.06 -3.10 -4.09
N VAL A 17 3.71 -3.38 -5.22
CA VAL A 17 3.50 -2.66 -6.48
C VAL A 17 2.30 -3.29 -7.21
N VAL A 18 1.40 -2.46 -7.73
CA VAL A 18 0.20 -2.89 -8.44
C VAL A 18 0.42 -2.72 -9.94
N GLU A 19 0.73 -3.82 -10.63
CA GLU A 19 0.93 -3.85 -12.09
C GLU A 19 -0.30 -4.38 -12.84
N SER A 20 -1.18 -5.08 -12.15
CA SER A 20 -2.40 -5.69 -12.67
C SER A 20 -3.55 -5.70 -11.65
N PHE A 21 -4.76 -6.06 -12.09
CA PHE A 21 -5.90 -6.24 -11.19
C PHE A 21 -5.72 -7.40 -10.21
N ASP A 22 -4.96 -8.43 -10.58
CA ASP A 22 -4.62 -9.53 -9.67
C ASP A 22 -3.67 -9.05 -8.57
N ASP A 23 -2.71 -8.18 -8.90
CA ASP A 23 -1.81 -7.56 -7.92
C ASP A 23 -2.56 -6.62 -6.97
N LEU A 24 -3.58 -5.92 -7.49
CA LEU A 24 -4.49 -5.14 -6.65
C LEU A 24 -5.25 -6.03 -5.66
N GLY A 25 -5.74 -7.18 -6.13
CA GLY A 25 -6.37 -8.19 -5.28
C GLY A 25 -5.44 -8.68 -4.17
N GLN A 26 -4.19 -9.03 -4.51
CA GLN A 26 -3.18 -9.45 -3.54
C GLN A 26 -2.81 -8.33 -2.56
N ALA A 27 -2.73 -7.08 -3.02
CA ALA A 27 -2.46 -5.94 -2.14
C ALA A 27 -3.63 -5.71 -1.15
N ILE A 28 -4.87 -5.88 -1.59
CA ILE A 28 -6.07 -5.84 -0.73
C ILE A 28 -6.09 -7.03 0.24
N ASP A 29 -5.72 -8.24 -0.21
CA ASP A 29 -5.65 -9.40 0.66
C ASP A 29 -4.58 -9.22 1.73
N CYS A 30 -3.41 -8.69 1.39
CA CYS A 30 -2.36 -8.29 2.34
C CYS A 30 -2.88 -7.20 3.30
N TYR A 31 -3.60 -6.19 2.78
CA TYR A 31 -4.24 -5.13 3.58
C TYR A 31 -5.21 -5.72 4.62
N VAL A 32 -6.09 -6.62 4.20
CA VAL A 32 -7.08 -7.27 5.06
C VAL A 32 -6.41 -8.23 6.05
N LEU A 33 -5.41 -9.00 5.62
CA LEU A 33 -4.67 -9.90 6.50
C LEU A 33 -3.92 -9.12 7.59
N GLN A 34 -3.32 -7.98 7.25
CA GLN A 34 -2.72 -7.10 8.25
C GLN A 34 -3.76 -6.69 9.27
N ILE A 35 -4.90 -6.12 8.84
CA ILE A 35 -6.02 -5.73 9.74
C ILE A 35 -6.46 -6.86 10.66
N LEU A 36 -6.64 -8.07 10.12
CA LEU A 36 -7.09 -9.23 10.88
C LEU A 36 -6.02 -9.79 11.82
N ALA A 37 -4.74 -9.60 11.50
CA ALA A 37 -3.59 -10.06 12.27
C ALA A 37 -3.07 -9.00 13.26
N LEU A 38 -3.62 -7.78 13.27
CA LEU A 38 -3.11 -6.67 14.06
C LEU A 38 -3.05 -7.00 15.56
N THR A 39 -1.84 -7.14 16.07
CA THR A 39 -1.48 -6.98 17.49
C THR A 39 -0.84 -5.63 17.78
N GLN A 40 -0.60 -4.82 16.74
CA GLN A 40 -0.03 -3.46 16.86
C GLN A 40 -1.13 -2.43 17.11
N LEU A 41 -0.82 -1.45 17.96
CA LEU A 41 -1.76 -0.40 18.37
C LEU A 41 -2.03 0.64 17.27
N PHE A 42 -1.12 0.81 16.32
CA PHE A 42 -1.22 1.81 15.28
C PHE A 42 -0.62 1.26 13.99
N VAL A 43 -1.42 1.20 12.94
CA VAL A 43 -0.97 0.86 11.58
C VAL A 43 -1.60 1.84 10.61
N GLU A 44 -0.79 2.44 9.75
CA GLU A 44 -1.24 3.26 8.63
C GLU A 44 -0.99 2.52 7.33
N ILE A 45 -1.99 2.51 6.45
CA ILE A 45 -1.86 1.92 5.11
C ILE A 45 -2.22 2.97 4.08
N GLN A 46 -1.38 3.11 3.06
CA GLN A 46 -1.47 4.15 2.05
C GLN A 46 -1.46 3.57 0.64
N LEU A 47 -2.34 4.07 -0.23
CA LEU A 47 -2.24 3.91 -1.67
C LEU A 47 -1.53 5.14 -2.23
N VAL A 48 -0.40 4.92 -2.90
CA VAL A 48 0.40 5.97 -3.51
C VAL A 48 0.47 5.78 -5.03
N GLN A 49 0.61 6.88 -5.74
CA GLN A 49 0.97 6.91 -7.15
C GLN A 49 2.47 7.13 -7.26
N LEU A 50 3.18 6.27 -8.00
CA LEU A 50 4.59 6.52 -8.33
C LEU A 50 4.66 7.60 -9.43
N ILE A 51 5.56 8.56 -9.25
CA ILE A 51 5.79 9.66 -10.18
C ILE A 51 7.28 9.68 -10.53
N GLY A 52 7.60 9.46 -11.80
CA GLY A 52 9.00 9.46 -12.26
C GLY A 52 9.76 8.18 -11.88
N ASP A 53 11.09 8.24 -11.98
CA ASP A 53 11.98 7.08 -11.87
C ASP A 53 12.69 6.97 -10.50
N ASP A 54 12.56 7.98 -9.62
CA ASP A 54 13.31 8.11 -8.36
C ASP A 54 12.50 7.72 -7.10
N ASP A 55 11.61 6.73 -7.19
CA ASP A 55 10.71 6.30 -6.10
C ASP A 55 9.84 7.42 -5.49
N GLU A 56 9.78 8.57 -6.15
CA GLU A 56 8.90 9.67 -5.78
C GLU A 56 7.45 9.19 -5.87
N CYS A 57 6.69 9.43 -4.81
CA CYS A 57 5.31 8.99 -4.77
C CYS A 57 4.40 10.07 -4.19
N VAL A 58 3.18 10.14 -4.71
CA VAL A 58 2.13 11.02 -4.18
C VAL A 58 1.03 10.15 -3.56
N PRO A 59 0.65 10.39 -2.30
CA PRO A 59 -0.44 9.66 -1.68
C PRO A 59 -1.76 10.00 -2.39
N ILE A 60 -2.52 8.96 -2.73
CA ILE A 60 -3.88 9.07 -3.26
C ILE A 60 -4.88 9.01 -2.10
N THR A 61 -4.72 8.01 -1.23
CA THR A 61 -5.58 7.80 -0.05
C THR A 61 -4.82 7.04 1.02
N SER A 62 -5.17 7.27 2.28
CA SER A 62 -4.62 6.55 3.43
C SER A 62 -5.72 6.18 4.42
N HIS A 63 -5.46 5.13 5.20
CA HIS A 63 -6.30 4.73 6.31
C HIS A 63 -5.42 4.38 7.51
N SER A 64 -5.74 4.95 8.66
CA SER A 64 -5.06 4.70 9.92
C SER A 64 -5.98 3.92 10.84
N PHE A 65 -5.47 2.84 11.42
CA PHE A 65 -6.15 2.08 12.46
C PHE A 65 -5.63 2.54 13.84
N ILE A 66 -6.57 2.79 14.76
CA ILE A 66 -6.36 3.26 16.14
C ILE A 66 -7.02 2.27 17.09
#